data_AF-A0A957BXU0-F1
#
_entry.id   AF-A0A957BXU0-F1
#
_cell.length_a   1.000
_cell.length_b   1.000
_cell.length_c   1.000
_cell.angle_alpha   90.00
_cell.angle_beta   90.00
_cell.angle_gamma   90.00
#
_symmetry.space_group_name_H-M   'P 1'
#
loop_
_entity.id
_entity.type
_entity.pdbx_description
1 polymer ?
#
loop_
_entity_poly.entity_id
_entity_poly.type
_entity_poly.pdbx_seq_one_letter_code
_entity_poly.pdbx_strand_id
1 'polypeptide(L)'
;GYSDDLDRIAYSSLTNDGHIVFGGGSNAAYDYCFRNRTAFPGAPESTTDLMRRIKATMQDYLPGSTDILLAYRWTGTLGFTLNRNPLMGVRGEHQNVYYALGFCGHGVTLANVAGQVLTDLYSRDDERWRGLPIYQTGYVPIPPEPFRWIGYQMYTRLTGRSPRL
;
A
#
# COMPACT_ATOMS: atom_id res chain seq x y z
N GLY A 1 -19.55 -1.03 7.66
CA GLY A 1 -18.46 -0.16 7.18
C GLY A 1 -18.91 0.50 5.90
N TYR A 2 -18.43 1.72 5.64
CA TYR A 2 -18.60 2.43 4.38
C TYR A 2 -17.22 2.58 3.71
N SER A 3 -17.18 2.56 2.37
CA SER A 3 -15.98 2.77 1.56
C SER A 3 -16.40 3.69 0.40
N ASP A 4 -15.76 4.84 0.27
CA ASP A 4 -15.99 5.78 -0.84
C ASP A 4 -14.81 5.82 -1.80
N ASP A 5 -15.11 6.11 -3.06
CA ASP A 5 -14.18 6.20 -4.20
C ASP A 5 -13.75 7.66 -4.47
N LEU A 6 -13.82 8.53 -3.46
CA LEU A 6 -13.14 9.83 -3.48
C LEU A 6 -11.62 9.61 -3.64
N ASP A 7 -10.87 10.63 -4.07
CA ASP A 7 -9.40 10.58 -4.35
C ASP A 7 -8.52 10.06 -3.18
N ARG A 8 -9.16 9.81 -2.03
CA ARG A 8 -8.67 9.15 -0.82
C ARG A 8 -9.70 8.12 -0.34
N ILE A 9 -9.39 6.83 -0.49
CA ILE A 9 -10.18 5.74 0.11
C ILE A 9 -10.20 5.95 1.63
N ALA A 10 -11.35 6.33 2.17
CA ALA A 10 -11.60 6.38 3.61
C ALA A 10 -12.24 5.04 4.03
N TYR A 11 -11.74 4.46 5.13
CA TYR A 11 -12.28 3.22 5.68
C TYR A 11 -12.54 3.40 7.17
N SER A 12 -13.56 2.69 7.65
CA SER A 12 -13.89 2.62 9.06
C SER A 12 -14.32 1.22 9.49
N SER A 13 -13.92 0.84 10.69
CA SER A 13 -14.34 -0.40 11.35
C SER A 13 -14.50 -0.18 12.85
N LEU A 14 -15.42 -0.92 13.46
CA LEU A 14 -15.59 -0.97 14.91
C LEU A 14 -14.88 -2.23 15.42
N THR A 15 -14.01 -2.08 16.42
CA THR A 15 -13.41 -3.23 17.12
C THR A 15 -14.39 -3.77 18.16
N ASN A 16 -14.19 -5.03 18.59
CA ASN A 16 -15.02 -5.62 19.65
C ASN A 16 -14.96 -4.84 20.97
N ASP A 17 -13.85 -4.14 21.22
CA ASP A 17 -13.66 -3.32 22.43
C ASP A 17 -14.27 -1.91 22.30
N GLY A 18 -15.08 -1.66 21.27
CA GLY A 18 -15.78 -0.40 21.08
C GLY A 18 -14.92 0.74 20.50
N HIS A 19 -13.72 0.45 19.99
CA HIS A 19 -12.91 1.46 19.31
C HIS A 19 -13.31 1.60 17.85
N ILE A 20 -13.37 2.84 17.37
CA ILE A 20 -13.51 3.13 15.95
C ILE A 20 -12.11 3.26 15.35
N VAL A 21 -11.78 2.34 14.44
CA VAL A 21 -10.65 2.52 13.53
C VAL A 21 -11.14 3.33 12.35
N PHE A 22 -10.58 4.51 12.17
CA PHE A 22 -10.83 5.36 11.01
C PHE A 22 -9.51 5.67 10.34
N GLY A 23 -9.42 5.45 9.03
CA GLY A 23 -8.19 5.66 8.29
C GLY A 23 -8.44 5.98 6.83
N GLY A 24 -7.36 6.34 6.15
CA GLY A 24 -7.39 6.60 4.73
C GLY A 24 -6.00 6.84 4.17
N GLY A 25 -5.88 6.70 2.85
CA GLY A 25 -4.63 6.90 2.14
C GLY A 25 -4.22 8.37 2.04
N SER A 26 -2.91 8.61 2.07
CA SER A 26 -2.30 9.88 1.69
C SER A 26 -1.43 9.69 0.45
N ASN A 27 -1.35 10.73 -0.38
CA ASN A 27 -0.37 10.82 -1.48
C ASN A 27 0.92 11.51 -1.05
N ALA A 28 1.18 11.54 0.26
CA ALA A 28 2.45 12.02 0.76
C ALA A 28 3.57 11.22 0.10
N ALA A 29 4.47 11.94 -0.57
CA ALA A 29 5.60 11.31 -1.22
C ALA A 29 6.48 10.61 -0.16
N TYR A 30 6.93 9.39 -0.46
CA TYR A 30 8.13 8.88 0.19
C TYR A 30 9.35 9.63 -0.35
N ASP A 31 10.52 9.49 0.25
CA ASP A 31 11.74 10.01 -0.35
C ASP A 31 12.42 8.90 -1.13
N TYR A 32 12.59 9.08 -2.44
CA TYR A 32 13.41 8.19 -3.25
C TYR A 32 14.87 8.66 -3.25
N CYS A 33 15.72 7.96 -2.52
CA CYS A 33 17.10 8.35 -2.19
C CYS A 33 18.17 7.73 -3.12
N PHE A 34 17.78 7.39 -4.35
CA PHE A 34 18.64 6.73 -5.37
C PHE A 34 19.00 5.27 -5.02
N ARG A 35 19.31 4.45 -6.04
CA ARG A 35 19.71 3.02 -5.88
C ARG A 35 18.73 2.17 -5.06
N ASN A 36 17.43 2.23 -5.40
CA ASN A 36 16.35 1.52 -4.71
C ASN A 36 16.14 1.90 -3.23
N ARG A 37 16.84 2.93 -2.72
CA ARG A 37 16.65 3.38 -1.35
C ARG A 37 15.43 4.27 -1.27
N THR A 38 14.57 3.97 -0.31
CA THR A 38 13.43 4.79 0.05
C THR A 38 13.55 5.19 1.52
N ALA A 39 13.16 6.41 1.84
CA ALA A 39 12.95 6.84 3.21
C ALA A 39 11.50 7.24 3.38
N PHE A 40 10.87 6.74 4.43
CA PHE A 40 9.59 7.25 4.85
C PHE A 40 9.86 8.34 5.90
N PRO A 41 9.52 9.61 5.65
CA PRO A 41 9.62 10.65 6.66
C PRO A 41 8.53 10.43 7.71
N GLY A 42 8.73 9.42 8.58
CA GLY A 42 7.80 8.99 9.61
C GLY A 42 7.89 9.78 10.91
N ALA A 43 8.42 11.01 10.88
CA ALA A 43 8.47 11.85 12.07
C ALA A 43 7.04 12.21 12.51
N PRO A 44 6.74 12.23 13.82
CA PRO A 44 5.43 12.63 14.33
C PRO A 44 4.95 13.99 13.78
N GLU A 45 5.89 14.90 13.52
CA GLU A 45 5.65 16.25 12.98
C GLU A 45 5.13 16.23 11.54
N SER A 46 5.72 15.43 10.64
CA SER A 46 5.31 15.32 9.23
C SER A 46 3.92 14.69 9.06
N THR A 47 3.44 13.98 10.07
CA THR A 47 2.12 13.34 10.06
C THR A 47 1.00 14.25 10.55
N THR A 48 1.30 15.40 11.17
CA THR A 48 0.30 16.26 11.81
C THR A 48 -0.79 16.73 10.84
N ASP A 49 -0.38 17.19 9.65
CA ASP A 49 -1.31 17.64 8.62
C ASP A 49 -2.14 16.51 8.03
N LEU A 50 -1.56 15.32 7.88
CA LEU A 50 -2.28 14.12 7.47
C LEU A 50 -3.34 13.75 8.51
N MET A 51 -2.97 13.74 9.80
CA MET A 51 -3.90 13.44 10.89
C MET A 51 -5.03 14.46 10.97
N ARG A 52 -4.73 15.76 10.77
CA ARG A 52 -5.77 16.81 10.72
C ARG A 52 -6.76 16.55 9.59
N ARG A 53 -6.28 16.17 8.40
CA ARG A 53 -7.13 15.83 7.24
C ARG A 53 -7.98 14.59 7.50
N ILE A 54 -7.39 13.51 8.04
CA ILE A 54 -8.13 12.29 8.38
C ILE A 54 -9.21 12.59 9.41
N LYS A 55 -8.91 13.40 10.44
CA LYS A 55 -9.90 13.83 11.44
C LYS A 55 -11.05 14.62 10.81
N ALA A 56 -10.76 15.56 9.91
CA ALA A 56 -11.79 16.32 9.21
C ALA A 56 -12.70 15.38 8.38
N THR A 57 -12.10 14.48 7.59
CA THR A 57 -12.87 13.48 6.82
C THR A 57 -13.69 12.56 7.72
N MET A 58 -13.18 12.16 8.88
CA MET A 58 -13.95 11.39 9.86
C MET A 58 -15.18 12.16 10.34
N GLN A 59 -15.05 13.45 10.63
CA GLN A 59 -16.14 14.31 11.09
C GLN A 59 -17.20 14.52 10.00
N ASP A 60 -16.80 14.54 8.72
CA ASP A 60 -17.73 14.58 7.60
C ASP A 60 -18.59 13.31 7.53
N TYR A 61 -18.01 12.13 7.80
CA TYR A 61 -18.72 10.85 7.79
C TYR A 61 -19.52 10.58 9.07
N LEU A 62 -19.08 11.09 10.21
CA LEU A 62 -19.65 10.84 11.53
C LEU A 62 -20.07 12.17 12.19
N PRO A 63 -21.15 12.81 11.70
CA PRO A 63 -21.64 14.05 12.29
C PRO A 63 -22.09 13.80 13.75
N GLY A 64 -21.25 14.21 14.70
CA GLY A 64 -21.40 13.89 16.13
C GLY A 64 -20.11 13.40 16.79
N SER A 65 -19.06 13.11 16.01
CA SER A 65 -17.77 12.62 16.51
C SER A 65 -16.83 13.72 17.02
N THR A 66 -17.32 14.93 17.30
CA THR A 66 -16.48 16.10 17.64
C THR A 66 -15.68 15.88 18.93
N ASP A 67 -16.27 15.14 19.88
CA ASP A 67 -15.71 14.90 21.23
C ASP A 67 -15.08 13.50 21.39
N ILE A 68 -14.82 12.77 20.29
CA ILE A 68 -14.19 11.45 20.38
C ILE A 68 -12.71 11.60 20.76
N LEU A 69 -12.31 10.89 21.82
CA LEU A 69 -10.93 10.78 22.27
C LEU A 69 -10.07 10.03 21.24
N LEU A 70 -8.94 10.64 20.85
CA LEU A 70 -7.94 9.98 20.02
C LEU A 70 -7.09 9.05 20.89
N ALA A 71 -7.42 7.76 20.92
CA ALA A 71 -6.67 6.76 21.68
C ALA A 71 -5.30 6.45 21.04
N TYR A 72 -5.27 6.28 19.71
CA TYR A 72 -4.07 5.90 18.96
C TYR A 72 -4.02 6.59 17.60
N ARG A 73 -2.79 6.82 17.11
CA ARG A 73 -2.53 7.26 15.73
C ARG A 73 -1.31 6.53 15.18
N TRP A 74 -1.36 6.17 13.90
CA TRP A 74 -0.22 5.56 13.21
C TRP A 74 -0.23 5.97 11.73
N THR A 75 0.91 5.79 11.10
CA THR A 75 1.08 5.96 9.65
C THR A 75 2.04 4.88 9.16
N GLY A 76 2.03 4.63 7.85
CA GLY A 76 2.92 3.64 7.26
C GLY A 76 2.93 3.75 5.75
N THR A 77 3.81 2.96 5.14
CA THR A 77 3.93 2.85 3.69
C THR A 77 3.13 1.65 3.17
N LEU A 78 2.67 1.78 1.93
CA LEU A 78 2.03 0.69 1.21
C LEU A 78 2.95 0.25 0.07
N GLY A 79 3.10 -1.06 -0.09
CA GLY A 79 3.79 -1.65 -1.23
C GLY A 79 2.85 -1.71 -2.43
N PHE A 80 3.20 -0.98 -3.50
CA PHE A 80 2.51 -1.03 -4.78
C PHE A 80 3.42 -1.59 -5.87
N THR A 81 2.83 -2.34 -6.78
CA THR A 81 3.44 -2.70 -8.06
C THR A 81 3.10 -1.65 -9.10
N LEU A 82 3.89 -1.58 -10.18
CA LEU A 82 3.67 -0.61 -11.25
C LEU A 82 2.34 -0.80 -11.99
N ASN A 83 1.87 -2.04 -12.09
CA ASN A 83 0.59 -2.40 -12.71
C ASN A 83 -0.56 -2.51 -11.70
N ARG A 84 -0.34 -2.13 -10.43
CA ARG A 84 -1.32 -2.18 -9.34
C ARG A 84 -1.93 -3.56 -9.05
N ASN A 85 -1.30 -4.62 -9.55
CA ASN A 85 -1.68 -5.99 -9.24
C ASN A 85 -0.67 -6.59 -8.25
N PRO A 86 -1.15 -7.28 -7.19
CA PRO A 86 -0.30 -8.11 -6.36
C PRO A 86 0.49 -9.12 -7.21
N LEU A 87 1.73 -9.39 -6.83
CA LEU A 87 2.58 -10.33 -7.54
C LEU A 87 2.96 -11.48 -6.62
N MET A 88 2.63 -12.69 -7.05
CA MET A 88 2.91 -13.93 -6.34
C MET A 88 3.55 -14.94 -7.28
N GLY A 89 4.61 -15.60 -6.84
CA GLY A 89 5.29 -16.58 -7.68
C GLY A 89 6.56 -17.13 -7.07
N VAL A 90 7.33 -17.81 -7.92
CA VAL A 90 8.67 -18.31 -7.61
C VAL A 90 9.65 -17.90 -8.71
N ARG A 91 10.87 -17.53 -8.30
CA ARG A 91 11.96 -17.07 -9.18
C ARG A 91 13.32 -17.58 -8.69
N GLY A 92 14.37 -17.17 -9.40
CA GLY A 92 15.74 -17.65 -9.22
C GLY A 92 16.08 -18.72 -10.25
N GLU A 93 17.37 -18.88 -10.54
CA GLU A 93 17.89 -19.90 -11.46
C GLU A 93 17.39 -21.30 -11.07
N HIS A 94 17.26 -21.56 -9.78
CA HIS A 94 16.82 -22.84 -9.23
C HIS A 94 15.35 -22.86 -8.77
N GLN A 95 14.53 -21.86 -9.13
CA GLN A 95 13.12 -21.77 -8.72
C GLN A 95 12.93 -21.95 -7.19
N ASN A 96 13.76 -21.25 -6.41
CA ASN A 96 13.85 -21.41 -4.96
C ASN A 96 13.55 -20.12 -4.18
N VAL A 97 13.20 -19.03 -4.86
CA VAL A 97 12.83 -17.75 -4.25
C VAL A 97 11.33 -17.53 -4.45
N TYR A 98 10.55 -17.88 -3.42
CA TYR A 98 9.11 -17.68 -3.38
C TYR A 98 8.80 -16.26 -2.90
N TYR A 99 7.87 -15.58 -3.56
CA TYR A 99 7.55 -14.19 -3.26
C TYR A 99 6.06 -13.93 -3.34
N ALA A 100 5.58 -13.08 -2.43
CA ALA A 100 4.28 -12.42 -2.49
C ALA A 100 4.49 -10.95 -2.12
N LEU A 101 4.32 -10.05 -3.08
CA LEU A 101 4.71 -8.65 -2.94
C LEU A 101 3.70 -7.69 -3.57
N GLY A 102 3.80 -6.43 -3.14
CA GLY A 102 3.02 -5.33 -3.70
C GLY A 102 1.51 -5.57 -3.61
N PHE A 103 1.01 -5.89 -2.41
CA PHE A 103 -0.41 -6.17 -2.16
C PHE A 103 -1.36 -4.99 -2.48
N CYS A 104 -0.84 -3.81 -2.84
CA CYS A 104 -1.61 -2.69 -3.35
C CYS A 104 -2.80 -2.29 -2.46
N GLY A 105 -2.61 -2.30 -1.13
CA GLY A 105 -3.66 -1.98 -0.16
C GLY A 105 -4.59 -3.13 0.23
N HIS A 106 -4.46 -4.30 -0.40
CA HIS A 106 -5.29 -5.49 -0.17
C HIS A 106 -4.56 -6.55 0.68
N GLY A 107 -3.56 -6.15 1.46
CA GLY A 107 -2.68 -7.09 2.17
C GLY A 107 -3.43 -7.98 3.16
N VAL A 108 -4.34 -7.41 3.95
CA VAL A 108 -5.10 -8.17 4.96
C VAL A 108 -6.00 -9.22 4.31
N THR A 109 -6.69 -8.87 3.23
CA THR A 109 -7.62 -9.78 2.54
C THR A 109 -6.88 -10.85 1.74
N LEU A 110 -5.78 -10.48 1.08
CA LEU A 110 -5.03 -11.39 0.21
C LEU A 110 -3.95 -12.19 0.94
N ALA A 111 -3.60 -11.90 2.18
CA ALA A 111 -2.55 -12.62 2.90
C ALA A 111 -2.81 -14.14 2.96
N ASN A 112 -4.05 -14.55 3.24
CA ASN A 112 -4.41 -15.97 3.27
C ASN A 112 -4.32 -16.61 1.89
N VAL A 113 -4.81 -15.93 0.85
CA VAL A 113 -4.71 -16.41 -0.55
C VAL A 113 -3.24 -16.52 -0.96
N ALA A 114 -2.40 -15.54 -0.63
CA ALA A 114 -0.97 -15.59 -0.87
C ALA A 114 -0.31 -16.80 -0.20
N GLY A 115 -0.67 -17.10 1.05
CA GLY A 115 -0.18 -18.30 1.74
C GLY A 115 -0.53 -19.58 0.99
N GLN A 116 -1.76 -19.70 0.48
CA GLN A 116 -2.19 -20.85 -0.30
C GLN A 116 -1.45 -20.93 -1.65
N VAL A 117 -1.34 -19.81 -2.38
CA VAL A 117 -0.58 -19.74 -3.64
C VAL A 117 0.85 -20.22 -3.44
N LEU A 118 1.54 -19.74 -2.41
CA LEU A 118 2.93 -20.12 -2.14
C LEU A 118 3.08 -21.57 -1.70
N THR A 119 2.12 -22.09 -0.92
CA THR A 119 2.11 -23.49 -0.49
C THR A 119 1.96 -24.44 -1.68
N ASP A 120 1.05 -24.12 -2.59
CA ASP A 120 0.80 -24.91 -3.79
C ASP A 120 1.95 -24.82 -4.79
N LEU A 121 2.52 -23.62 -4.96
CA LEU A 121 3.74 -23.42 -5.74
C LEU A 121 4.89 -24.29 -5.23
N TYR A 122 5.08 -24.33 -3.92
CA TYR A 122 6.12 -25.16 -3.29
C TYR A 122 5.86 -26.66 -3.51
N SER A 123 4.59 -27.06 -3.43
CA SER A 123 4.15 -28.45 -3.60
C SER A 123 4.03 -28.88 -5.08
N ARG A 124 4.22 -27.94 -6.03
CA ARG A 124 3.98 -28.12 -7.47
C ARG A 124 2.55 -28.51 -7.84
N ASP A 125 1.59 -28.06 -7.04
CA ASP A 125 0.14 -28.27 -7.24
C ASP A 125 -0.56 -26.93 -7.51
N ASP A 126 0.04 -26.12 -8.39
CA ASP A 126 -0.33 -24.72 -8.61
C ASP A 126 -1.43 -24.52 -9.67
N GLU A 127 -2.00 -25.60 -10.21
CA GLU A 127 -2.88 -25.55 -11.38
C GLU A 127 -4.07 -24.61 -11.19
N ARG A 128 -4.65 -24.57 -9.98
CA ARG A 128 -5.80 -23.70 -9.66
C ARG A 128 -5.51 -22.20 -9.74
N TRP A 129 -4.23 -21.79 -9.69
CA TRP A 129 -3.83 -20.39 -9.74
C TRP A 129 -3.42 -19.93 -11.15
N ARG A 130 -3.18 -20.88 -12.05
CA ARG A 130 -2.75 -20.58 -13.42
C ARG A 130 -3.81 -19.75 -14.15
N GLY A 131 -3.38 -18.68 -14.81
CA GLY A 131 -4.25 -17.75 -15.54
C GLY A 131 -4.80 -16.60 -14.70
N LEU A 132 -4.58 -16.58 -13.37
CA LEU A 132 -4.92 -15.42 -12.56
C LEU A 132 -3.88 -14.29 -12.73
N PRO A 133 -4.32 -13.02 -12.73
CA PRO A 133 -3.43 -11.86 -12.96
C PRO A 133 -2.44 -11.59 -11.82
N ILE A 134 -2.55 -12.32 -10.72
CA ILE A 134 -1.65 -12.25 -9.56
C ILE A 134 -0.56 -13.32 -9.56
N TYR A 135 -0.73 -14.36 -10.40
CA TYR A 135 0.08 -15.57 -10.39
C TYR A 135 1.16 -15.52 -11.48
N GLN A 136 2.43 -15.70 -11.08
CA GLN A 136 3.61 -15.74 -11.96
C GLN A 136 3.67 -14.62 -13.03
N THR A 137 3.07 -13.48 -12.73
CA THR A 137 2.97 -12.37 -13.67
C THR A 137 4.32 -11.67 -13.81
N GLY A 138 4.67 -11.29 -15.05
CA GLY A 138 5.90 -10.57 -15.36
C GLY A 138 5.96 -9.21 -14.68
N TYR A 139 7.17 -8.75 -14.38
CA TYR A 139 7.37 -7.37 -13.92
C TYR A 139 7.35 -6.41 -15.10
N VAL A 140 6.71 -5.26 -14.93
CA VAL A 140 6.99 -4.11 -15.79
C VAL A 140 8.43 -3.66 -15.50
N PRO A 141 9.30 -3.53 -16.53
CA PRO A 141 10.67 -3.08 -16.33
C PRO A 141 10.69 -1.72 -15.64
N ILE A 142 11.39 -1.65 -14.50
CA ILE A 142 11.56 -0.39 -13.80
C ILE A 142 12.65 0.41 -14.53
N PRO A 143 12.43 1.72 -14.80
CA PRO A 143 13.45 2.52 -15.48
C PRO A 143 14.80 2.46 -14.76
N PRO A 144 15.92 2.34 -15.49
CA PRO A 144 17.23 2.25 -14.86
C PRO A 144 17.63 3.58 -14.20
N GLU A 145 18.60 3.52 -13.29
CA GLU A 145 19.24 4.73 -12.78
C GLU A 145 20.16 5.36 -13.84
N PRO A 146 20.24 6.70 -13.93
CA PRO A 146 19.63 7.69 -13.04
C PRO A 146 18.24 8.19 -13.46
N PHE A 147 17.68 7.68 -14.57
CA PHE A 147 16.43 8.20 -15.14
C PHE A 147 15.25 8.10 -14.19
N ARG A 148 15.13 6.98 -13.46
CA ARG A 148 14.10 6.82 -12.43
C ARG A 148 14.20 7.88 -11.34
N TRP A 149 15.39 8.12 -10.80
CA TRP A 149 15.59 9.12 -9.76
C TRP A 149 15.30 10.53 -10.26
N ILE A 150 15.79 10.90 -11.45
CA ILE A 150 15.51 12.20 -12.06
C ILE A 150 14.00 12.40 -12.22
N GLY A 151 13.32 11.42 -12.82
CA GLY A 151 11.86 11.49 -13.01
C GLY A 151 11.10 11.62 -11.70
N TYR A 152 11.51 10.87 -10.68
CA TYR A 152 10.94 10.97 -9.34
C TYR A 152 11.09 12.37 -8.75
N GLN A 153 12.32 12.89 -8.71
CA GLN A 153 12.64 14.19 -8.12
C GLN A 153 11.95 15.35 -8.85
N MET A 154 11.85 15.27 -10.17
CA MET A 154 11.12 16.27 -10.96
C MET A 154 9.63 16.25 -10.60
N TYR A 155 9.01 15.07 -10.58
CA TYR A 155 7.58 14.95 -10.27
C TYR A 155 7.26 15.40 -8.85
N THR A 156 8.04 14.98 -7.85
CA THR A 156 7.80 15.36 -6.45
C THR A 156 8.01 16.85 -6.22
N ARG A 157 9.02 17.47 -6.85
CA ARG A 157 9.24 18.93 -6.75
C ARG A 157 8.09 19.73 -7.36
N LEU A 158 7.51 19.24 -8.46
CA LEU A 158 6.41 19.92 -9.15
C LEU A 158 5.06 19.74 -8.46
N THR A 159 4.81 18.56 -7.88
CA THR A 159 3.46 18.19 -7.41
C THR A 159 3.34 18.05 -5.89
N GLY A 160 4.45 17.91 -5.17
CA GLY A 160 4.48 17.53 -3.76
C GLY A 160 3.94 16.12 -3.48
N ARG A 161 3.72 15.30 -4.52
CA ARG A 161 3.13 13.96 -4.44
C ARG A 161 4.10 12.91 -4.97
N SER A 162 3.99 11.66 -4.52
CA SER A 162 4.68 10.55 -5.18
C SER A 162 4.06 10.26 -6.55
N PRO A 163 4.86 9.94 -7.59
CA PRO A 163 4.35 9.47 -8.86
C PRO A 163 3.45 8.24 -8.65
N ARG A 164 2.21 8.33 -9.13
CA ARG A 164 1.29 7.20 -9.29
C ARG A 164 1.41 6.77 -10.74
N LEU A 165 2.03 5.61 -11.00
CA LEU A 165 1.88 4.92 -12.29
C LEU A 165 0.53 4.19 -12.33
#